data_AF-A0A933RKF4-F1
#
_entry.id   AF-A0A933RKF4-F1
#
_cell.length_a   1.000
_cell.length_b   1.000
_cell.length_c   1.000
_cell.angle_alpha   90.00
_cell.angle_beta   90.00
_cell.angle_gamma   90.00
#
_symmetry.space_group_name_H-M   'P 1'
#
loop_
_entity.id
_entity.type
_entity.pdbx_description
1 polymer ?
#
loop_
_entity_poly.entity_id
_entity_poly.type
_entity_poly.pdbx_seq_one_letter_code
_entity_poly.pdbx_strand_id
1 'polypeptide(L)'
;DLDEARAMGFHFFASHVIPSHAYEHIVDFGKPVRVGGLTVHPGDLLHADQHGVTVIPHEIAAEVAAAAREVEKNERVIINFFRSPDFSPEKAIDIEH
;
A
#
# COMPACT_ATOMS: atom_id res chain seq x y z
N ASP A 1 -11.88 15.70 -11.73
CA ASP A 1 -12.68 15.79 -10.49
C ASP A 1 -11.88 15.39 -9.24
N LEU A 2 -10.67 15.95 -9.08
CA LEU A 2 -9.79 15.56 -7.95
C LEU A 2 -10.28 16.14 -6.63
N ASP A 3 -10.77 17.38 -6.64
CA ASP A 3 -11.24 18.06 -5.44
C ASP A 3 -12.54 17.44 -4.94
N GLU A 4 -13.42 17.05 -5.86
CA GLU A 4 -14.65 16.31 -5.56
C GLU A 4 -14.34 14.93 -4.98
N ALA A 5 -13.44 14.16 -5.61
CA ALA A 5 -13.03 12.85 -5.09
C ALA A 5 -12.44 12.94 -3.67
N ARG A 6 -11.62 13.97 -3.41
CA ARG A 6 -11.08 14.25 -2.08
C ARG A 6 -12.17 14.61 -1.07
N ALA A 7 -13.09 15.50 -1.44
CA ALA A 7 -14.19 15.91 -0.58
C ALA A 7 -15.11 14.73 -0.21
N MET A 8 -15.24 13.73 -1.10
CA MET A 8 -15.99 12.50 -0.85
C MET A 8 -15.22 11.47 0.01
N GLY A 9 -13.92 11.66 0.25
CA GLY A 9 -13.06 10.61 0.80
C GLY A 9 -12.96 9.38 -0.11
N PHE A 10 -13.14 9.57 -1.42
CA PHE A 10 -13.06 8.50 -2.40
C PHE A 10 -11.58 8.20 -2.69
N HIS A 11 -11.12 7.03 -2.23
CA HIS A 11 -9.75 6.58 -2.46
C HIS A 11 -9.61 5.96 -3.86
N PHE A 12 -8.63 6.44 -4.64
CA PHE A 12 -8.33 5.91 -5.95
C PHE A 12 -6.83 5.99 -6.26
N PHE A 13 -6.42 5.18 -7.23
CA PHE A 13 -5.08 5.21 -7.82
C PHE A 13 -5.22 5.48 -9.30
N ALA A 14 -4.36 6.33 -9.84
CA ALA A 14 -4.29 6.62 -11.26
C ALA A 14 -2.82 6.83 -11.65
N SER A 15 -2.45 6.42 -12.86
CA SER A 15 -1.12 6.69 -13.39
C SER A 15 -0.96 8.15 -13.84
N HIS A 16 -2.07 8.79 -14.24
CA HIS A 16 -2.08 10.15 -14.78
C HIS A 16 -3.38 10.87 -14.41
N VAL A 17 -3.31 12.20 -14.41
CA VAL A 17 -4.48 13.09 -14.32
C VAL A 17 -4.64 13.74 -15.68
N ILE A 18 -5.86 13.69 -16.22
CA ILE A 18 -6.21 14.34 -17.49
C ILE A 18 -7.43 15.23 -17.30
N PRO A 19 -7.54 16.37 -18.02
CA PRO A 19 -8.68 17.28 -17.92
C PRO A 19 -9.86 16.88 -18.82
N SER A 20 -9.79 15.72 -19.49
CA SER A 20 -10.81 15.25 -20.43
C SER A 20 -11.54 14.02 -19.89
N HIS A 21 -12.74 13.78 -20.42
CA HIS A 21 -13.41 12.49 -20.26
C HIS A 21 -12.66 11.40 -21.03
N ALA A 22 -12.66 10.19 -20.49
CA ALA A 22 -12.22 9.02 -21.23
C ALA A 22 -13.30 8.60 -22.25
N TYR A 23 -12.86 8.20 -23.44
CA TYR A 23 -13.73 7.56 -24.42
C TYR A 23 -13.73 6.06 -24.11
N GLU A 24 -14.68 5.63 -23.28
CA GLU A 24 -14.75 4.27 -22.75
C GLU A 24 -15.95 3.48 -23.30
N HIS A 25 -15.74 2.19 -23.50
CA HIS A 25 -16.79 1.22 -23.78
C HIS A 25 -16.51 -0.04 -22.97
N ILE A 26 -17.55 -0.61 -22.37
CA ILE A 26 -17.43 -1.82 -21.55
C ILE A 26 -17.24 -3.01 -22.50
N VAL A 27 -16.09 -3.68 -22.38
CA VAL A 27 -15.75 -4.86 -23.18
C VAL A 27 -15.99 -6.17 -22.43
N ASP A 28 -15.87 -6.16 -21.10
CA ASP A 28 -15.96 -7.36 -20.27
C ASP A 28 -16.19 -6.99 -18.80
N PHE A 29 -16.60 -7.95 -17.98
CA PHE A 29 -16.81 -7.78 -16.55
C PHE A 29 -16.54 -9.08 -15.78
N GLY A 30 -16.05 -8.95 -14.54
CA GLY A 30 -15.84 -10.11 -13.67
C GLY A 30 -14.74 -11.06 -14.17
N LYS A 31 -13.76 -10.53 -14.91
CA LYS A 31 -12.58 -11.27 -15.36
C LYS A 31 -11.30 -10.68 -14.78
N PRO A 32 -10.22 -11.46 -14.72
CA PRO A 32 -8.94 -10.95 -14.27
C PRO A 32 -8.45 -9.80 -15.15
N VAL A 33 -7.88 -8.77 -14.52
CA VAL A 33 -7.32 -7.60 -15.19
C VAL A 33 -5.88 -7.38 -14.75
N ARG A 34 -5.06 -6.80 -15.63
CA ARG A 34 -3.70 -6.37 -15.29
C ARG A 34 -3.61 -4.86 -15.31
N VAL A 35 -3.38 -4.24 -14.15
CA VAL A 35 -3.35 -2.78 -13.95
C VAL A 35 -2.17 -2.42 -13.05
N GLY A 36 -1.39 -1.40 -13.42
CA GLY A 36 -0.26 -0.95 -12.59
C GLY A 36 0.81 -2.02 -12.36
N GLY A 37 0.91 -3.03 -13.23
CA GLY A 37 1.81 -4.17 -13.07
C GLY A 37 1.25 -5.34 -12.25
N LEU A 38 0.11 -5.15 -11.58
CA LEU A 38 -0.57 -6.15 -10.75
C LEU A 38 -1.68 -6.85 -11.54
N THR A 39 -1.74 -8.18 -11.45
CA THR A 39 -2.89 -8.96 -11.94
C THR A 39 -3.88 -9.12 -10.79
N VAL A 40 -5.12 -8.68 -10.99
CA VAL A 40 -6.21 -8.74 -10.01
C VAL A 40 -7.31 -9.64 -10.54
N HIS A 41 -7.69 -10.63 -9.75
CA HIS A 41 -8.81 -11.51 -10.00
C HIS A 41 -10.06 -11.03 -9.24
N PRO A 42 -11.27 -11.29 -9.77
CA PRO A 42 -12.49 -11.06 -9.00
C PRO A 42 -12.44 -11.80 -7.65
N GLY A 43 -12.64 -11.06 -6.56
CA GLY A 43 -12.61 -11.60 -5.20
C GLY A 43 -11.25 -11.50 -4.49
N ASP A 44 -10.19 -11.00 -5.15
CA ASP A 44 -8.92 -10.73 -4.47
C ASP A 44 -9.09 -9.69 -3.35
N LEU A 45 -8.44 -9.93 -2.21
CA LEU A 45 -8.32 -8.95 -1.14
C LEU A 45 -7.15 -8.02 -1.47
N LEU A 46 -7.42 -6.73 -1.65
CA LEU A 46 -6.39 -5.74 -1.96
C LEU A 46 -6.07 -4.89 -0.74
N HIS A 47 -4.78 -4.66 -0.51
CA HIS A 47 -4.30 -3.59 0.36
C HIS A 47 -3.74 -2.46 -0.48
N ALA A 48 -4.09 -1.23 -0.13
CA ALA A 48 -3.72 -0.05 -0.89
C ALA A 48 -3.45 1.13 0.05
N ASP A 49 -2.28 1.75 -0.12
CA ASP A 49 -1.86 2.93 0.64
C ASP A 49 -1.03 3.88 -0.25
N GLN A 50 -0.40 4.90 0.33
CA GLN A 50 0.41 5.87 -0.44
C GLN A 50 1.59 5.24 -1.20
N HIS A 51 2.05 4.04 -0.83
CA HIS A 51 3.17 3.34 -1.47
C HIS A 51 2.73 2.50 -2.67
N GLY A 52 1.44 2.16 -2.77
CA GLY A 52 0.87 1.45 -3.91
C GLY A 52 -0.24 0.49 -3.54
N VAL A 53 -0.40 -0.54 -4.36
CA VAL A 53 -1.46 -1.57 -4.22
C VAL A 53 -0.84 -2.95 -4.31
N THR A 54 -1.27 -3.86 -3.43
CA THR A 54 -0.86 -5.26 -3.43
C THR A 54 -2.04 -6.20 -3.15
N VAL A 55 -1.93 -7.46 -3.59
CA VAL A 55 -2.88 -8.52 -3.27
C VAL A 55 -2.47 -9.18 -1.95
N ILE A 56 -3.43 -9.35 -1.05
CA ILE A 56 -3.32 -10.23 0.12
C ILE A 56 -3.92 -11.59 -0.26
N PRO A 57 -3.12 -12.67 -0.29
CA PRO A 57 -3.64 -14.01 -0.50
C PRO A 57 -4.60 -14.40 0.62
N HIS A 58 -5.72 -15.03 0.25
CA HIS A 58 -6.77 -15.42 1.19
C HIS A 58 -6.28 -16.41 2.25
N GLU A 59 -5.32 -17.26 1.88
CA GLU A 59 -4.73 -18.30 2.74
C GLU A 59 -4.06 -17.72 3.98
N ILE A 60 -3.51 -16.51 3.89
CA ILE A 60 -2.78 -15.85 4.98
C ILE A 60 -3.49 -14.61 5.52
N ALA A 61 -4.64 -14.22 4.94
CA ALA A 61 -5.31 -12.94 5.24
C ALA A 61 -5.59 -12.73 6.74
N ALA A 62 -5.95 -13.81 7.45
CA ALA A 62 -6.22 -13.77 8.89
C ALA A 62 -4.97 -13.48 9.74
N GLU A 63 -3.78 -13.79 9.21
CA GLU A 63 -2.49 -13.69 9.92
C GLU A 63 -1.80 -12.35 9.65
N VAL A 64 -2.07 -11.73 8.49
CA VAL A 64 -1.39 -10.50 8.03
C VAL A 64 -1.39 -9.39 9.09
N ALA A 65 -2.53 -9.16 9.75
CA ALA A 65 -2.62 -8.09 10.75
C ALA A 65 -1.74 -8.35 11.97
N ALA A 66 -1.57 -9.61 12.38
CA ALA A 66 -0.69 -9.96 13.49
C ALA A 66 0.78 -9.86 13.06
N ALA A 67 1.14 -10.39 11.89
CA ALA A 67 2.48 -10.30 11.34
C ALA A 67 2.93 -8.84 11.16
N ALA A 68 2.06 -7.97 10.63
CA ALA A 68 2.34 -6.55 10.45
C ALA A 68 2.62 -5.83 11.79
N ARG A 69 1.93 -6.21 12.88
CA ARG A 69 2.19 -5.66 14.21
C ARG A 69 3.55 -6.07 14.77
N GLU A 70 3.97 -7.32 14.53
CA GLU A 70 5.31 -7.75 14.96
C GLU A 70 6.41 -7.04 14.17
N VAL A 71 6.23 -6.84 12.86
CA VAL A 71 7.15 -6.02 12.05
C VAL A 71 7.22 -4.59 12.58
N GLU A 72 6.08 -3.94 12.78
CA GLU A 72 6.02 -2.56 13.30
C GLU A 72 6.65 -2.42 14.69
N LYS A 73 6.48 -3.41 15.57
CA LYS A 73 7.14 -3.44 16.87
C LYS A 73 8.66 -3.49 16.76
N ASN A 74 9.19 -4.33 15.86
CA ASN A 74 10.63 -4.45 15.63
C ASN A 74 11.20 -3.17 15.02
N GLU A 75 10.54 -2.63 13.99
CA GLU A 75 10.92 -1.37 13.35
C GLU A 75 10.89 -0.20 14.35
N ARG A 76 9.92 -0.18 15.26
CA ARG A 76 9.80 0.90 16.26
C ARG A 76 10.99 0.96 17.21
N VAL A 77 11.63 -0.16 17.54
CA VAL A 77 12.87 -0.15 18.35
C VAL A 77 13.95 0.65 17.63
N ILE A 78 14.14 0.37 16.33
CA ILE A 78 15.12 1.02 15.48
C ILE A 78 14.78 2.50 15.31
N ILE A 79 13.53 2.82 14.94
CA ILE A 79 13.05 4.20 14.76
C ILE A 79 13.22 5.03 16.04
N ASN A 80 12.91 4.46 17.21
CA ASN A 80 13.07 5.16 18.47
C ASN A 80 14.54 5.44 18.79
N PHE A 81 15.44 4.50 18.49
CA PHE A 81 16.88 4.73 18.65
C PHE A 81 17.36 5.91 17.79
N PHE A 82 17.03 5.93 16.49
CA PHE A 82 17.41 7.04 15.59
C PHE A 82 16.82 8.40 16.01
N ARG A 83 15.69 8.40 16.72
CA ARG A 83 15.07 9.63 17.27
C ARG A 83 15.57 10.00 18.66
N SER A 84 16.37 9.16 19.29
CA SER A 84 16.84 9.38 20.66
C SER A 84 18.05 10.31 20.71
N PRO A 85 18.29 11.01 21.84
CA PRO A 85 19.53 11.74 22.07
C PRO A 85 20.78 10.86 22.08
N ASP A 86 20.62 9.54 22.26
CA ASP A 86 21.72 8.58 22.35
C ASP A 86 22.26 8.11 20.99
N PHE A 87 21.64 8.56 19.90
CA PHE A 87 22.02 8.25 18.52
C PHE A 87 23.47 8.67 18.21
N SER A 88 24.23 7.73 17.63
CA SER A 88 25.46 8.03 16.90
C SER A 88 25.62 7.06 15.72
N PRO A 89 26.31 7.44 14.64
CA PRO A 89 26.54 6.55 13.49
C PRO A 89 27.20 5.22 13.87
N GLU A 90 28.10 5.22 14.86
CA GLU A 90 28.79 4.01 15.31
C GLU A 90 27.82 3.02 15.97
N LYS A 91 26.94 3.52 16.85
CA LYS A 91 25.93 2.70 17.52
C LYS A 91 24.81 2.22 16.60
N ALA A 92 24.58 2.91 15.47
CA ALA A 92 23.58 2.50 14.49
C ALA A 92 23.97 1.19 13.77
N ILE A 93 25.27 0.98 13.53
CA ILE A 93 25.80 -0.25 12.91
C ILE A 93 25.51 -1.47 13.80
N ASP A 94 25.56 -1.28 15.12
CA ASP A 94 25.32 -2.35 16.12
C ASP A 94 23.83 -2.69 16.29
N ILE A 95 22.91 -1.80 15.90
CA ILE A 95 21.47 -2.00 16.06
C ILE A 95 20.82 -2.70 14.85
N GLU A 96 21.46 -2.64 13.68
CA GLU A 96 20.99 -3.32 12.46
C GLU A 96 21.46 -4.78 12.33
N HIS A 97 22.41 -5.23 13.16
CA HIS A 97 22.94 -6.60 13.22
C HIS A 97 22.40 -7.39 14.41
#